data_AF-B1Y1W1-F1
#
_entry.id   AF-B1Y1W1-F1
#
_cell.length_a   1.000
_cell.length_b   1.000
_cell.length_c   1.000
_cell.angle_alpha   90.00
_cell.angle_beta   90.00
_cell.angle_gamma   90.00
#
_symmetry.space_group_name_H-M   'P 1'
#
loop_
_entity.id
_entity.type
_entity.pdbx_description
1 polymer ?
#
loop_
_entity_poly.entity_id
_entity_poly.type
_entity_poly.pdbx_seq_one_letter_code
_entity_poly.pdbx_strand_id
1 'polypeptide(L)'
;MKPKSSMAVGLALVIASAVSAQAVPGNEAVLVLANGTRQVDTPPMPSTGPARPLCRADVGCHPGPWHMVETAPGLMECTEVQARPGTCRASTYGVTKRSRLWVVKARGVWLQCQYPDLASRCVPVFARPPANLPFDAVQ
;
A
#
# COMPACT_ATOMS: atom_id res chain seq x y z
N MET A 1 49.65 47.78 1.15
CA MET A 1 48.21 47.48 1.37
C MET A 1 47.68 46.67 0.19
N LYS A 2 47.16 45.47 0.43
CA LYS A 2 46.42 44.67 -0.58
C LYS A 2 45.43 43.77 0.18
N PRO A 3 44.13 43.79 -0.14
CA PRO A 3 43.11 43.11 0.66
C PRO A 3 43.06 41.62 0.35
N LYS A 4 42.89 40.82 1.42
CA LYS A 4 42.57 39.40 1.40
C LYS A 4 41.12 39.24 0.94
N SER A 5 40.85 38.38 -0.03
CA SER A 5 39.48 37.96 -0.36
C SER A 5 39.39 36.44 -0.27
N SER A 6 38.85 35.95 0.84
CA SER A 6 38.42 34.57 0.99
C SER A 6 36.95 34.49 0.56
N MET A 7 36.66 33.86 -0.58
CA MET A 7 35.30 33.47 -0.95
C MET A 7 34.95 32.18 -0.18
N ALA A 8 34.00 32.28 0.76
CA ALA A 8 33.35 31.12 1.33
C ALA A 8 32.16 30.73 0.42
N VAL A 9 32.26 29.57 -0.23
CA VAL A 9 31.15 28.96 -0.97
C VAL A 9 30.29 28.19 0.03
N GLY A 10 29.11 28.72 0.33
CA GLY A 10 28.11 28.04 1.16
C GLY A 10 27.38 26.97 0.36
N LEU A 11 27.60 25.70 0.71
CA LEU A 11 26.86 24.56 0.16
C LEU A 11 25.46 24.52 0.81
N ALA A 12 24.43 24.95 0.09
CA ALA A 12 23.05 24.82 0.51
C ALA A 12 22.58 23.36 0.32
N LEU A 13 22.46 22.62 1.42
CA LEU A 13 21.93 21.25 1.43
C LEU A 13 20.39 21.31 1.38
N VAL A 14 19.81 21.00 0.22
CA VAL A 14 18.35 20.82 0.09
C VAL A 14 18.00 19.44 0.65
N ILE A 15 17.43 19.40 1.85
CA ILE A 15 16.90 18.18 2.44
C ILE A 15 15.51 17.96 1.85
N ALA A 16 15.41 17.10 0.82
CA ALA A 16 14.12 16.67 0.30
C ALA A 16 13.47 15.72 1.32
N SER A 17 12.56 16.25 2.13
CA SER A 17 11.71 15.44 3.00
C SER A 17 10.74 14.65 2.12
N ALA A 18 11.11 13.42 1.74
CA ALA A 18 10.16 12.48 1.14
C ALA A 18 9.14 12.08 2.22
N VAL A 19 8.09 12.90 2.37
CA VAL A 19 6.91 12.52 3.14
C VAL A 19 6.30 11.34 2.39
N SER A 20 6.55 10.13 2.90
CA SER A 20 5.91 8.91 2.42
C SER A 20 4.44 8.99 2.80
N ALA A 21 3.64 9.70 2.01
CA ALA A 21 2.21 9.79 2.20
C ALA A 21 1.62 8.37 2.08
N GLN A 22 0.71 8.04 3.00
CA GLN A 22 -0.11 6.84 2.87
C GLN A 22 -0.98 6.97 1.62
N ALA A 23 -1.21 5.88 0.91
CA ALA A 23 -2.10 5.90 -0.24
C ALA A 23 -3.58 6.09 0.16
N VAL A 24 -3.94 5.64 1.36
CA VAL A 24 -5.27 5.83 1.95
C VAL A 24 -5.13 6.56 3.29
N PRO A 25 -5.63 7.80 3.42
CA PRO A 25 -5.62 8.51 4.69
C PRO A 25 -6.31 7.72 5.80
N GLY A 26 -5.65 7.60 6.95
CA GLY A 26 -6.20 6.87 8.11
C GLY A 26 -5.99 5.35 8.04
N ASN A 27 -5.22 4.85 7.09
CA ASN A 27 -4.84 3.44 7.06
C ASN A 27 -3.88 3.11 8.22
N GLU A 28 -4.38 2.42 9.23
CA GLU A 28 -3.63 1.97 10.41
C GLU A 28 -2.60 0.88 10.07
N ALA A 29 -2.62 0.33 8.86
CA ALA A 29 -1.60 -0.62 8.41
C ALA A 29 -0.24 0.05 8.17
N VAL A 30 -0.19 1.39 8.12
CA VAL A 30 1.03 2.14 7.91
C VAL A 30 1.24 3.09 9.08
N LEU A 31 2.34 2.93 9.80
CA LEU A 31 2.76 3.86 10.85
C LEU A 31 4.03 4.56 10.39
N VAL A 32 3.97 5.89 10.25
CA VAL A 32 5.15 6.73 10.02
C VAL A 32 5.62 7.23 11.38
N LEU A 33 6.80 6.75 11.80
CA LEU A 33 7.43 7.12 13.06
C LEU A 33 8.01 8.54 12.96
N ALA A 34 8.25 9.18 14.12
CA ALA A 34 8.79 10.54 14.19
C ALA A 34 10.17 10.70 13.51
N ASN A 35 10.93 9.61 13.39
CA ASN A 35 12.21 9.56 12.69
C ASN A 35 12.07 9.35 11.16
N GLY A 36 10.84 9.37 10.63
CA GLY A 36 10.54 9.12 9.22
C GLY A 36 10.51 7.64 8.82
N THR A 37 10.78 6.71 9.75
CA THR A 37 10.70 5.27 9.46
C THR A 37 9.25 4.86 9.25
N ARG A 38 9.02 4.07 8.21
CA ARG A 38 7.70 3.55 7.85
C ARG A 38 7.59 2.10 8.30
N GLN A 39 6.75 1.85 9.30
CA GLN A 39 6.35 0.50 9.70
C GLN A 39 5.06 0.13 8.97
N VAL A 40 4.99 -1.09 8.47
CA VAL A 40 3.86 -1.56 7.67
C VAL A 40 3.43 -2.95 8.15
N ASP A 41 2.13 -3.09 8.41
CA ASP A 41 1.47 -4.36 8.65
C ASP A 41 0.81 -4.86 7.37
N THR A 42 0.72 -6.18 7.20
CA THR A 42 -0.13 -6.80 6.17
C THR A 42 -1.19 -7.69 6.82
N PRO A 43 -2.32 -7.95 6.14
CA PRO A 43 -3.31 -8.90 6.62
C PRO A 43 -2.67 -10.24 6.97
N PRO A 44 -3.01 -10.84 8.13
CA PRO A 44 -2.43 -12.12 8.52
C PRO A 44 -2.86 -13.23 7.57
N MET A 45 -2.02 -14.25 7.47
CA MET A 45 -2.39 -15.50 6.84
C MET A 45 -3.51 -16.18 7.64
N PRO A 46 -4.52 -16.78 6.98
CA PRO A 46 -5.50 -17.59 7.68
C PRO A 46 -4.80 -18.74 8.42
N SER A 47 -5.09 -18.88 9.71
CA SER A 47 -4.52 -19.92 10.57
C SER A 47 -5.15 -21.30 10.37
N THR A 48 -6.24 -21.39 9.60
CA THR A 48 -7.01 -22.60 9.36
C THR A 48 -7.40 -22.71 7.88
N GLY A 49 -7.56 -23.95 7.41
CA GLY A 49 -7.90 -24.26 6.03
C GLY A 49 -6.68 -24.48 5.12
N PRO A 50 -6.88 -25.07 3.94
CA PRO A 50 -5.80 -25.29 3.00
C PRO A 50 -5.26 -23.95 2.50
N ALA A 51 -3.93 -23.83 2.43
CA ALA A 51 -3.30 -22.69 1.79
C ALA A 51 -3.74 -22.63 0.32
N ARG A 52 -4.28 -21.49 -0.11
CA ARG A 52 -4.59 -21.28 -1.52
C ARG A 52 -3.29 -21.34 -2.33
N PRO A 53 -3.30 -21.98 -3.52
CA PRO A 53 -2.17 -21.92 -4.45
C PRO A 53 -1.74 -20.48 -4.67
N LEU A 54 -0.43 -20.24 -4.62
CA LEU A 54 0.12 -18.91 -4.80
C LEU A 54 -0.03 -18.51 -6.27
N CYS A 55 -0.69 -17.39 -6.52
CA CYS A 55 -0.71 -16.77 -7.84
C CYS A 55 0.33 -15.66 -7.90
N ARG A 56 1.41 -15.86 -8.66
CA ARG A 56 2.45 -14.84 -8.80
C ARG A 56 1.95 -13.64 -9.60
N ALA A 57 2.40 -12.44 -9.24
CA ALA A 57 1.97 -11.21 -9.91
C ALA A 57 2.41 -11.09 -11.38
N ASP A 58 3.42 -11.86 -11.79
CA ASP A 58 4.04 -11.81 -13.11
C ASP A 58 3.47 -12.83 -14.12
N VAL A 59 2.65 -13.80 -13.67
CA VAL A 59 2.21 -14.93 -14.53
C VAL A 59 0.75 -14.88 -14.96
N GLY A 60 0.01 -13.81 -14.66
CA GLY A 60 -1.35 -13.59 -15.17
C GLY A 60 -2.43 -14.55 -14.67
N CYS A 61 -2.18 -15.29 -13.57
CA CYS A 61 -3.12 -16.27 -13.00
C CYS A 61 -4.23 -15.67 -12.13
N HIS A 62 -4.27 -14.34 -11.93
CA HIS A 62 -5.16 -13.69 -10.98
C HIS A 62 -6.41 -13.15 -11.67
N PRO A 63 -7.56 -13.85 -11.60
CA PRO A 63 -8.82 -13.31 -12.10
C PRO A 63 -9.35 -12.23 -11.15
N GLY A 64 -9.62 -11.04 -11.68
CA GLY A 64 -10.34 -9.98 -10.97
C GLY A 64 -9.50 -8.78 -10.52
N PRO A 65 -9.98 -8.01 -9.52
CA PRO A 65 -9.33 -6.79 -9.07
C PRO A 65 -7.96 -7.06 -8.44
N TRP A 66 -7.04 -6.12 -8.63
CA TRP A 66 -5.78 -6.13 -7.89
C TRP A 66 -5.98 -5.54 -6.51
N HIS A 67 -5.38 -6.20 -5.51
CA HIS A 67 -5.37 -5.72 -4.14
C HIS A 67 -4.26 -4.69 -4.00
N MET A 68 -4.65 -3.45 -3.72
CA MET A 68 -3.74 -2.36 -3.43
C MET A 68 -3.34 -2.48 -1.97
N VAL A 69 -2.12 -2.95 -1.72
CA VAL A 69 -1.60 -3.23 -0.37
C VAL A 69 -0.39 -2.35 -0.11
N GLU A 70 -0.39 -1.68 1.03
CA GLU A 70 0.80 -0.99 1.51
C GLU A 70 1.81 -2.03 2.02
N THR A 71 3.06 -1.94 1.54
CA THR A 71 4.15 -2.86 1.91
C THR A 71 5.41 -2.06 2.23
N ALA A 72 6.48 -2.66 2.75
CA ALA A 72 7.72 -1.94 3.04
C ALA A 72 8.29 -1.15 1.82
N PRO A 73 8.31 -1.70 0.59
CA PRO A 73 8.66 -0.93 -0.62
C PRO A 73 7.71 0.23 -1.00
N GLY A 74 6.50 0.27 -0.46
CA GLY A 74 5.45 1.23 -0.81
C GLY A 74 4.14 0.54 -1.20
N LEU A 75 3.30 1.27 -1.93
CA LEU A 75 2.03 0.75 -2.45
C LEU A 75 2.28 -0.27 -3.55
N MET A 76 1.72 -1.46 -3.39
CA MET A 76 1.86 -2.58 -4.33
C MET A 76 0.52 -3.03 -4.87
N GLU A 77 0.54 -3.53 -6.10
CA GLU A 77 -0.54 -4.30 -6.70
C GLU A 77 -0.30 -5.79 -6.39
N CYS A 78 -1.20 -6.40 -5.63
CA CYS A 78 -1.10 -7.81 -5.21
C CYS A 78 -2.27 -8.66 -5.73
N THR A 79 -1.99 -9.93 -6.01
CA THR A 79 -3.01 -10.94 -6.37
C THR A 79 -3.80 -11.43 -5.15
N GLU A 80 -3.34 -11.09 -3.94
CA GLU A 80 -3.99 -11.44 -2.68
C GLU A 80 -3.74 -10.37 -1.62
N VAL A 81 -4.63 -10.30 -0.62
CA VAL A 81 -4.59 -9.27 0.43
C VAL A 81 -3.40 -9.41 1.38
N GLN A 82 -2.91 -10.63 1.61
CA GLN A 82 -1.81 -10.91 2.55
C GLN A 82 -0.43 -10.45 2.03
N ALA A 83 -0.33 -10.12 0.74
CA ALA A 83 0.91 -9.71 0.11
C ALA A 83 2.08 -10.69 0.35
N ARG A 84 1.85 -12.01 0.19
CA ARG A 84 2.95 -13.00 0.32
C ARG A 84 4.08 -12.69 -0.67
N PRO A 85 5.32 -13.10 -0.36
CA PRO A 85 6.43 -12.96 -1.31
C PRO A 85 6.08 -13.53 -2.69
N GLY A 86 6.27 -12.72 -3.74
CA GLY A 86 5.98 -13.08 -5.14
C GLY A 86 4.54 -12.81 -5.62
N THR A 87 3.61 -12.44 -4.74
CA THR A 87 2.21 -12.14 -5.12
C THR A 87 1.97 -10.67 -5.45
N CYS A 88 2.99 -9.83 -5.29
CA CYS A 88 2.89 -8.39 -5.46
C CYS A 88 3.88 -7.87 -6.51
N ARG A 89 3.49 -6.78 -7.16
CA ARG A 89 4.32 -5.98 -8.07
C ARG A 89 4.16 -4.50 -7.76
N ALA A 90 5.08 -3.68 -8.28
CA ALA A 90 4.99 -2.23 -8.15
C ALA A 90 3.62 -1.73 -8.62
N SER A 91 3.01 -0.83 -7.85
CA SER A 91 1.72 -0.25 -8.19
C SER A 91 1.80 0.51 -9.51
N THR A 92 0.77 0.35 -10.35
CA THR A 92 0.57 1.13 -11.57
C THR A 92 -0.59 2.11 -11.43
N TYR A 93 -1.06 2.35 -10.20
CA TYR A 93 -2.12 3.30 -9.92
C TYR A 93 -1.75 4.71 -10.40
N GLY A 94 -2.70 5.39 -11.06
CA GLY A 94 -2.48 6.68 -11.73
C GLY A 94 -1.82 6.58 -13.12
N VAL A 95 -1.27 5.42 -13.49
CA VAL A 95 -0.64 5.18 -14.79
C VAL A 95 -1.50 4.29 -15.68
N THR A 96 -1.99 3.17 -15.14
CA THR A 96 -2.77 2.19 -15.89
C THR A 96 -4.17 2.05 -15.31
N LYS A 97 -5.19 2.16 -16.18
CA LYS A 97 -6.58 1.90 -15.80
C LYS A 97 -6.81 0.42 -15.54
N ARG A 98 -7.23 0.06 -14.32
CA ARG A 98 -7.42 -1.34 -13.90
C ARG A 98 -8.38 -1.45 -12.72
N SER A 99 -9.10 -2.56 -12.66
CA SER A 99 -9.94 -2.91 -11.50
C SER A 99 -9.07 -3.14 -10.25
N ARG A 100 -9.39 -2.44 -9.17
CA ARG A 100 -8.63 -2.42 -7.91
C ARG A 100 -9.53 -2.48 -6.69
N LEU A 101 -8.98 -3.01 -5.60
CA LEU A 101 -9.53 -3.00 -4.25
C LEU A 101 -8.45 -2.51 -3.29
N TRP A 102 -8.81 -1.63 -2.37
CA TRP A 102 -7.87 -1.01 -1.43
C TRP A 102 -7.87 -1.76 -0.11
N VAL A 103 -6.74 -2.39 0.22
CA VAL A 103 -6.59 -3.17 1.45
C VAL A 103 -6.05 -2.25 2.53
N VAL A 104 -6.86 -2.04 3.56
CA VAL A 104 -6.56 -1.11 4.64
C VAL A 104 -6.90 -1.73 5.99
N LYS A 105 -6.28 -1.20 7.04
CA LYS A 105 -6.64 -1.49 8.42
C LYS A 105 -7.27 -0.25 9.02
N ALA A 106 -8.44 -0.37 9.62
CA ALA A 106 -9.10 0.72 10.31
C ALA A 106 -9.84 0.17 11.52
N ARG A 107 -9.70 0.84 12.67
CA ARG A 107 -10.24 0.41 13.96
C ARG A 107 -9.84 -1.03 14.29
N GLY A 108 -8.62 -1.42 13.95
CA GLY A 108 -8.10 -2.78 14.14
C GLY A 108 -8.66 -3.85 13.19
N VAL A 109 -9.54 -3.49 12.24
CA VAL A 109 -10.16 -4.42 11.29
C VAL A 109 -9.55 -4.26 9.90
N TRP A 110 -9.27 -5.39 9.25
CA TRP A 110 -8.86 -5.41 7.85
C TRP A 110 -10.07 -5.28 6.92
N LEU A 111 -10.01 -4.27 6.06
CA LEU A 111 -11.06 -3.92 5.11
C LEU A 111 -10.51 -3.97 3.69
N GLN A 112 -11.40 -4.28 2.74
CA GLN A 112 -11.21 -4.00 1.33
C GLN A 112 -12.20 -2.92 0.91
N CYS A 113 -11.68 -1.83 0.36
CA CYS A 113 -12.43 -0.64 0.00
C CYS A 113 -12.47 -0.45 -1.51
N GLN A 114 -13.55 0.13 -2.01
CA GLN A 114 -13.72 0.41 -3.44
C GLN A 114 -12.72 1.45 -3.96
N TYR A 115 -12.43 2.48 -3.18
CA TYR A 115 -11.54 3.60 -3.52
C TYR A 115 -10.46 3.80 -2.45
N PRO A 116 -9.41 4.61 -2.69
CA PRO A 116 -8.35 4.90 -1.71
C PRO A 116 -8.83 5.82 -0.57
N ASP A 117 -9.94 5.47 0.05
CA ASP A 117 -10.62 6.27 1.06
C ASP A 117 -11.50 5.37 1.95
N LEU A 118 -11.54 5.69 3.24
CA LEU A 118 -12.33 4.97 4.24
C LEU A 118 -13.82 5.32 4.23
N ALA A 119 -14.23 6.43 3.61
CA ALA A 119 -15.65 6.76 3.41
C ALA A 119 -16.27 6.03 2.20
N SER A 120 -15.44 5.41 1.36
CA SER A 120 -15.88 4.56 0.27
C SER A 120 -16.51 3.26 0.76
N ARG A 121 -17.10 2.46 -0.14
CA ARG A 121 -17.64 1.15 0.22
C ARG A 121 -16.53 0.22 0.64
N CYS A 122 -16.42 0.01 1.95
CA CYS A 122 -15.46 -0.90 2.58
C CYS A 122 -16.17 -2.09 3.20
N VAL A 123 -15.62 -3.29 3.01
CA VAL A 123 -16.12 -4.52 3.63
C VAL A 123 -15.01 -5.26 4.37
N PRO A 124 -15.31 -5.94 5.50
CA PRO A 124 -14.34 -6.73 6.23
C PRO A 124 -13.78 -7.89 5.41
N VAL A 125 -12.45 -7.98 5.31
CA VAL A 125 -11.74 -9.02 4.53
C VAL A 125 -12.04 -10.43 5.06
N PHE A 126 -12.09 -10.58 6.39
CA PHE A 126 -12.21 -11.88 7.06
C PHE A 126 -13.63 -12.22 7.52
N ALA A 127 -14.64 -11.42 7.14
CA ALA A 127 -16.02 -11.79 7.42
C ALA A 127 -16.48 -12.94 6.52
N ARG A 128 -17.61 -13.56 6.88
CA ARG A 128 -18.24 -14.58 6.03
C ARG A 128 -19.04 -13.90 4.91
N PRO A 129 -19.14 -14.50 3.71
CA PRO A 129 -20.08 -14.05 2.69
C PRO A 129 -21.52 -14.01 3.24
N PRO A 130 -22.34 -13.03 2.83
CA PRO A 130 -22.05 -12.01 1.81
C PRO A 130 -21.30 -10.78 2.34
N ALA A 131 -21.01 -10.70 3.65
CA ALA A 131 -20.49 -9.49 4.29
C ALA A 131 -19.05 -9.12 3.86
N ASN A 132 -18.31 -10.03 3.24
CA ASN A 132 -16.97 -9.80 2.69
C ASN A 132 -16.95 -9.69 1.16
N LEU A 133 -18.10 -9.54 0.50
CA LEU A 133 -18.15 -9.41 -0.97
C LEU A 133 -17.59 -8.04 -1.39
N PRO A 134 -16.53 -8.00 -2.22
CA PRO A 134 -15.89 -6.76 -2.63
C PRO A 134 -16.75 -5.91 -3.58
N PHE A 135 -16.48 -4.60 -3.56
CA PHE A 135 -16.97 -3.65 -4.56
C PHE A 135 -15.76 -3.04 -5.27
N ASP A 136 -15.26 -3.66 -6.34
CA ASP A 136 -14.11 -3.12 -7.06
C ASP A 136 -14.47 -1.87 -7.90
N ALA A 137 -13.45 -1.14 -8.30
CA ALA A 137 -13.58 -0.03 -9.24
C ALA A 137 -12.41 -0.02 -10.22
N VAL A 138 -12.70 0.32 -11.47
CA VAL A 138 -11.67 0.62 -12.47
C VAL A 138 -11.14 2.03 -12.21
N GLN A 139 -9.84 2.11 -11.94
CA GLN A 139 -9.15 3.33 -11.52
C GLN A 139 -7.91 3.55 -12.37
#